data_AF-A0A973U3J4-F1
#
_entry.id   AF-A0A973U3J4-F1
#
_cell.length_a   1.000
_cell.length_b   1.000
_cell.length_c   1.000
_cell.angle_alpha   90.00
_cell.angle_beta   90.00
_cell.angle_gamma   90.00
#
_symmetry.space_group_name_H-M   'P 1'
#
loop_
_entity.id
_entity.type
_entity.pdbx_description
1 polymer ?
#
loop_
_entity_poly.entity_id
_entity_poly.type
_entity_poly.pdbx_seq_one_letter_code
_entity_poly.pdbx_strand_id
1 'polypeptide(L)'
;VPSIAAAMLAALDGKLEGGRPMISMTVGAYAPESEVADLLRETEAAHAGVAIGSYPFFKDGRYGANFVMRSDDGELVERTATDLERRLAEAGIEPHPGGI
;
A
#
# COMPACT_ATOMS: atom_id res chain seq x y z
N VAL A 1 17.34 14.73 -9.21
CA VAL A 1 18.45 14.15 -8.40
C VAL A 1 19.76 14.79 -8.85
N PRO A 2 20.60 15.31 -7.94
CA PRO A 2 21.92 15.84 -8.27
C PRO A 2 22.83 14.74 -8.85
N SER A 3 23.66 15.07 -9.86
CA SER A 3 24.50 14.11 -10.59
C SER A 3 25.46 13.31 -9.72
N ILE A 4 26.00 13.92 -8.66
CA ILE A 4 26.89 13.25 -7.70
C ILE A 4 26.15 12.17 -6.92
N ALA A 5 24.92 12.45 -6.49
CA ALA A 5 24.11 11.46 -5.77
C ALA A 5 23.75 10.26 -6.67
N ALA A 6 23.48 10.48 -7.96
CA ALA A 6 23.25 9.39 -8.92
C ALA A 6 24.49 8.52 -9.12
N ALA A 7 25.69 9.13 -9.23
CA ALA A 7 26.94 8.41 -9.36
C ALA A 7 27.29 7.58 -8.11
N MET A 8 27.02 8.11 -6.92
CA MET A 8 27.18 7.36 -5.67
C MET A 8 26.23 6.16 -5.60
N LEU A 9 24.98 6.32 -6.04
CA LEU A 9 24.01 5.23 -6.07
C LEU A 9 24.41 4.13 -7.08
N ALA A 10 24.91 4.54 -8.26
CA ALA A 10 25.40 3.61 -9.27
C ALA A 10 26.65 2.82 -8.80
N ALA A 11 27.51 3.43 -7.97
CA ALA A 11 28.71 2.78 -7.44
C ALA A 11 28.42 1.64 -6.42
N LEU A 12 27.17 1.58 -5.93
CA LEU A 12 26.66 0.56 -5.00
C LEU A 12 25.93 -0.60 -5.71
N ASP A 13 25.74 -0.51 -7.03
CA ASP A 13 25.11 -1.56 -7.83
C ASP A 13 25.89 -2.89 -7.70
N GLY A 14 25.17 -3.97 -7.39
CA GLY A 14 25.76 -5.29 -7.14
C GLY A 14 26.60 -5.45 -5.87
N LYS A 15 26.72 -4.43 -5.01
CA LYS A 15 27.47 -4.48 -3.74
C LYS A 15 26.58 -4.56 -2.49
N LEU A 16 25.28 -4.36 -2.65
CA LEU A 16 24.31 -4.49 -1.57
C LEU A 16 23.77 -5.91 -1.60
N GLU A 17 23.91 -6.65 -0.50
CA GLU A 17 23.14 -7.88 -0.30
C GLU A 17 21.65 -7.52 -0.36
N GLY A 18 20.95 -8.02 -1.39
CA GLY A 18 19.53 -7.78 -1.56
C GLY A 18 18.75 -8.47 -0.46
N GLY A 19 17.86 -7.73 0.21
CA GLY A 19 16.85 -8.33 1.06
C GLY A 19 15.88 -9.20 0.25
N ARG A 20 15.00 -9.95 0.95
CA ARG A 20 13.88 -10.66 0.28
C ARG A 20 13.09 -9.66 -0.57
N PRO A 21 12.69 -10.04 -1.80
CA PRO A 21 11.96 -9.14 -2.69
C PRO A 21 10.68 -8.65 -2.00
N MET A 22 10.51 -7.34 -1.91
CA MET A 22 9.32 -6.74 -1.34
C MET A 22 8.15 -6.89 -2.32
N ILE A 23 7.09 -7.55 -1.88
CA ILE A 23 5.85 -7.75 -2.63
C ILE A 23 4.88 -6.67 -2.20
N SER A 24 4.13 -6.12 -3.16
CA SER A 24 3.12 -5.10 -2.88
C SER A 24 1.85 -5.29 -3.68
N MET A 25 0.71 -5.06 -3.06
CA MET A 25 -0.60 -4.96 -3.72
C MET A 25 -1.28 -3.65 -3.34
N THR A 26 -2.15 -3.18 -4.22
CA THR A 26 -2.84 -1.90 -4.07
C THR A 26 -4.36 -2.11 -4.13
N VAL A 27 -5.07 -1.47 -3.22
CA VAL A 27 -6.54 -1.36 -3.22
C VAL A 27 -6.90 0.11 -3.18
N GLY A 28 -7.69 0.59 -4.14
CA GLY A 28 -8.17 1.97 -4.19
C GLY A 28 -9.56 2.11 -3.61
N ALA A 29 -9.90 3.26 -3.05
CA ALA A 29 -11.27 3.61 -2.69
C ALA A 29 -11.53 5.11 -2.77
N TYR A 30 -12.75 5.50 -3.12
CA TYR A 30 -13.22 6.89 -2.98
C TYR A 30 -13.67 7.16 -1.54
N ALA A 31 -12.71 7.27 -0.63
CA ALA A 31 -12.96 7.60 0.77
C ALA A 31 -11.97 8.67 1.27
N PRO A 32 -12.41 9.63 2.10
CA PRO A 32 -11.52 10.51 2.83
C PRO A 32 -10.62 9.70 3.78
N GLU A 33 -9.34 10.06 3.87
CA GLU A 33 -8.37 9.34 4.71
C GLU A 33 -8.82 9.23 6.17
N SER A 34 -9.46 10.27 6.71
CA SER A 34 -9.98 10.28 8.08
C SER A 34 -11.05 9.22 8.34
N GLU A 35 -11.82 8.82 7.33
CA GLU A 35 -12.89 7.82 7.49
C GLU A 35 -12.34 6.38 7.48
N VAL A 36 -11.21 6.15 6.81
CA VAL A 36 -10.61 4.83 6.67
C VAL A 36 -9.41 4.60 7.58
N ALA A 37 -8.90 5.63 8.25
CA ALA A 37 -7.68 5.54 9.07
C ALA A 37 -7.74 4.44 10.14
N ASP A 38 -8.83 4.34 10.88
CA ASP A 38 -8.99 3.31 11.92
C ASP A 38 -9.17 1.92 11.30
N LEU A 39 -9.92 1.80 10.20
CA LEU A 39 -10.08 0.55 9.44
C LEU A 39 -8.73 0.04 8.92
N LEU A 40 -7.89 0.91 8.37
CA LEU A 40 -6.54 0.57 7.91
C LEU A 40 -5.66 0.12 9.08
N ARG A 41 -5.70 0.84 10.21
CA ARG A 41 -4.93 0.48 11.41
C ARG A 41 -5.34 -0.88 11.96
N GLU A 42 -6.64 -1.17 12.03
CA GLU A 42 -7.15 -2.46 12.47
C GLU A 42 -6.78 -3.60 11.51
N THR A 43 -6.79 -3.31 10.20
CA THR A 43 -6.36 -4.26 9.17
C THR A 43 -4.88 -4.58 9.32
N GLU A 44 -4.02 -3.55 9.43
CA GLU A 44 -2.58 -3.72 9.65
C GLU A 44 -2.28 -4.49 10.94
N ALA A 45 -2.99 -4.18 12.03
CA ALA A 45 -2.84 -4.89 13.30
C ALA A 45 -3.27 -6.38 13.24
N ALA A 46 -4.23 -6.72 12.38
CA ALA A 46 -4.69 -8.09 12.17
C ALA A 46 -3.71 -8.92 11.31
N HIS A 47 -2.85 -8.28 10.53
CA HIS A 47 -1.91 -8.92 9.60
C HIS A 47 -0.46 -8.53 9.92
N ALA A 48 0.04 -9.01 11.06
CA ALA A 48 1.41 -8.76 11.48
C ALA A 48 2.43 -9.18 10.41
N GLY A 49 3.33 -8.26 10.04
CA GLY A 49 4.29 -8.46 8.96
C GLY A 49 3.94 -7.77 7.63
N VAL A 50 2.79 -7.11 7.57
CA VAL A 50 2.42 -6.20 6.46
C VAL A 50 2.49 -4.76 6.93
N ALA A 51 3.02 -3.89 6.07
CA ALA A 51 2.90 -2.45 6.22
C ALA A 51 1.83 -1.91 5.26
N ILE A 52 0.91 -1.09 5.74
CA ILE A 52 -0.13 -0.47 4.90
C ILE A 52 0.14 1.05 4.78
N GLY A 53 0.27 1.54 3.55
CA GLY A 53 0.43 2.97 3.27
C GLY A 53 -0.78 3.55 2.52
N SER A 54 -1.25 4.73 2.92
CA SER A 54 -2.29 5.50 2.23
C SER A 54 -1.68 6.54 1.28
N TYR A 55 -2.20 6.62 0.06
CA TYR A 55 -1.83 7.63 -0.95
C TYR A 55 -3.08 8.37 -1.42
N PRO A 56 -3.46 9.48 -0.75
CA PRO A 56 -4.66 10.23 -1.10
C PRO A 56 -4.53 10.90 -2.48
N PHE A 57 -5.64 10.96 -3.20
CA PHE A 57 -5.77 11.63 -4.48
C PHE A 57 -7.10 12.37 -4.57
N PHE A 58 -7.18 13.29 -5.55
CA PHE A 58 -8.41 13.96 -5.93
C PHE A 58 -8.66 13.71 -7.41
N LYS A 59 -9.72 12.96 -7.73
CA LYS A 59 -10.06 12.52 -9.10
C LYS A 59 -11.55 12.66 -9.32
N ASP A 60 -11.95 13.16 -10.48
CA ASP A 60 -13.36 13.35 -10.86
C ASP A 60 -14.18 14.15 -9.82
N GLY A 61 -13.55 15.14 -9.18
CA GLY A 61 -14.20 15.97 -8.16
C GLY A 61 -14.38 15.28 -6.80
N ARG A 62 -13.84 14.08 -6.61
CA ARG A 62 -13.96 13.27 -5.39
C ARG A 62 -12.59 13.01 -4.77
N TYR A 63 -12.54 13.00 -3.44
CA TYR A 63 -11.37 12.52 -2.70
C TYR A 63 -11.39 10.99 -2.63
N GLY A 64 -10.23 10.39 -2.80
CA GLY A 64 -10.00 8.97 -2.61
C GLY A 64 -8.57 8.71 -2.17
N ALA A 65 -8.24 7.44 -1.95
CA ALA A 65 -6.88 7.02 -1.63
C ALA A 65 -6.60 5.64 -2.23
N ASN A 66 -5.33 5.44 -2.59
CA ASN A 66 -4.79 4.13 -2.91
C ASN A 66 -4.06 3.59 -1.68
N PHE A 67 -4.48 2.44 -1.17
CA PHE A 67 -3.87 1.75 -0.05
C PHE A 67 -2.92 0.70 -0.57
N VAL A 68 -1.65 0.80 -0.19
CA VAL A 68 -0.58 -0.10 -0.66
C VAL A 68 -0.13 -0.95 0.50
N MET A 69 -0.36 -2.26 0.42
CA MET A 69 0.17 -3.23 1.37
C MET A 69 1.51 -3.75 0.88
N ARG A 70 2.49 -3.85 1.78
CA ARG A 70 3.84 -4.35 1.48
C ARG A 70 4.29 -5.38 2.51
N SER A 71 4.85 -6.49 2.03
CA SER A 71 5.51 -7.50 2.86
C SER A 71 6.51 -8.29 2.01
N ASP A 72 7.37 -9.07 2.64
CA ASP A 72 8.21 -10.08 1.98
C ASP A 72 7.51 -11.45 1.81
N ASP A 73 6.29 -11.59 2.34
CA ASP A 73 5.40 -12.74 2.18
C ASP A 73 4.22 -12.40 1.23
N GLY A 74 4.17 -13.06 0.07
CA GLY A 74 3.15 -12.80 -0.95
C GLY A 74 1.75 -13.25 -0.54
N GLU A 75 1.63 -14.38 0.16
CA GLU A 75 0.33 -14.89 0.62
C GLU A 75 -0.24 -13.96 1.70
N LEU A 76 0.63 -13.39 2.54
CA LEU A 76 0.23 -12.42 3.55
C LEU A 76 -0.27 -11.10 2.93
N VAL A 77 0.40 -10.61 1.88
CA VAL A 77 -0.08 -9.43 1.12
C VAL A 77 -1.44 -9.69 0.50
N GLU A 78 -1.63 -10.84 -0.15
CA GLU A 78 -2.89 -11.22 -0.78
C GLU A 78 -4.03 -11.32 0.24
N ARG A 79 -3.80 -12.02 1.36
CA ARG A 79 -4.77 -12.12 2.45
C ARG A 79 -5.15 -10.76 3.03
N THR A 80 -4.17 -9.86 3.17
CA THR A 80 -4.43 -8.51 3.66
C THR A 80 -5.22 -7.69 2.65
N ALA A 81 -4.95 -7.86 1.34
CA ALA A 81 -5.71 -7.22 0.26
C ALA A 81 -7.18 -7.62 0.33
N THR A 82 -7.45 -8.93 0.36
CA THR A 82 -8.81 -9.46 0.42
C THR A 82 -9.54 -9.04 1.71
N ASP A 83 -8.85 -9.01 2.85
CA ASP A 83 -9.45 -8.54 4.10
C ASP A 83 -9.77 -7.05 4.06
N LEU A 84 -8.87 -6.22 3.49
CA LEU A 84 -9.10 -4.79 3.32
C LEU A 84 -10.30 -4.53 2.39
N GLU A 85 -10.35 -5.21 1.24
CA GLU A 85 -11.48 -5.12 0.30
C GLU A 85 -12.80 -5.45 0.99
N ARG A 86 -12.84 -6.54 1.76
CA ARG A 86 -14.02 -6.96 2.53
C ARG A 86 -14.43 -5.90 3.55
N ARG A 87 -13.50 -5.39 4.36
CA ARG A 87 -13.77 -4.37 5.39
C ARG A 87 -14.27 -3.07 4.77
N LEU A 88 -13.69 -2.64 3.65
CA LEU A 88 -14.16 -1.47 2.92
C LEU A 88 -15.60 -1.67 2.43
N ALA A 89 -15.91 -2.83 1.84
CA ALA A 89 -17.26 -3.15 1.39
C ALA A 89 -18.27 -3.19 2.55
N GLU A 90 -17.88 -3.75 3.70
CA GLU A 90 -18.71 -3.76 4.94
C GLU A 90 -18.95 -2.36 5.50
N ALA A 91 -17.99 -1.45 5.32
CA ALA A 91 -18.13 -0.03 5.65
C ALA A 91 -18.94 0.76 4.60
N GLY A 92 -19.43 0.12 3.53
CA GLY A 92 -20.17 0.77 2.45
C GLY A 92 -19.29 1.54 1.46
N ILE A 93 -17.98 1.30 1.49
CA ILE A 93 -16.98 1.91 0.62
C ILE A 93 -16.63 0.91 -0.48
N GLU A 94 -16.76 1.31 -1.74
CA GLU A 94 -16.42 0.43 -2.88
C GLU A 94 -14.89 0.28 -3.02
N PRO A 95 -14.34 -0.95 -2.89
CA PRO A 95 -12.93 -1.20 -3.12
C PRO A 95 -12.63 -1.42 -4.61
N HIS A 96 -11.47 -0.96 -5.05
CA HIS A 96 -10.97 -1.11 -6.41
C HIS A 96 -9.61 -1.83 -6.40
N PRO A 97 -9.59 -3.16 -6.63
CA PRO A 97 -8.34 -3.92 -6.71
C PRO A 97 -7.45 -3.37 -7.82
N GLY A 98 -6.16 -3.16 -7.52
CA GLY A 98 -5.20 -2.52 -8.43
C GLY A 98 -5.14 -1.00 -8.34
N GLY A 99 -6.01 -0.38 -7.54
CA GLY A 99 -6.05 1.07 -7.35
C GLY A 99 -7.00 1.80 -8.30
N ILE A 100 -7.10 3.12 -8.12
CA ILE A 100 -7.89 4.07 -8.92
C ILE A 100 -6.98 5.04 -9.66
#